data_AF-A0A8S7HZ54-F1
#
_entry.id   AF-A0A8S7HZ54-F1
#
_cell.length_a   1.000
_cell.length_b   1.000
_cell.length_c   1.000
_cell.angle_alpha   90.00
_cell.angle_beta   90.00
_cell.angle_gamma   90.00
#
_symmetry.space_group_name_H-M   'P 1'
#
loop_
_entity.id
_entity.type
_entity.pdbx_description
1 polymer ?
#
loop_
_entity_poly.entity_id
_entity_poly.type
_entity_poly.pdbx_seq_one_letter_code
_entity_poly.pdbx_strand_id
1 'polypeptide(L)' 'LWDIDVLTPEGEILSRRDYSLPPRSCLLCEQSAAVCARGKTHQLTDLLNRMEALLNDVDACNVN' A
#
# COMPACT_ATOMS: atom_id res chain seq x y z
N LEU A 1 -2.65 1.27 -10.41
CA LEU A 1 -3.14 1.46 -9.03
C LEU A 1 -3.59 2.90 -8.92
N TRP A 2 -4.75 3.16 -8.32
CA TRP A 2 -5.31 4.51 -8.30
C TRP A 2 -4.64 5.32 -7.20
N ASP A 3 -4.13 6.50 -7.55
CA ASP A 3 -3.58 7.46 -6.60
C ASP A 3 -4.76 8.27 -6.05
N ILE A 4 -5.07 8.07 -4.77
CA ILE A 4 -6.20 8.74 -4.11
C ILE A 4 -5.66 9.37 -2.84
N ASP A 5 -5.76 10.69 -2.78
CA ASP A 5 -5.46 11.47 -1.58
C ASP A 5 -6.68 11.53 -0.65
N VAL A 6 -6.42 11.49 0.65
CA VAL A 6 -7.43 11.76 1.68
C VAL A 6 -7.18 13.16 2.21
N LEU A 7 -8.22 14.01 2.24
CA LEU A 7 -8.10 15.41 2.65
C LEU A 7 -8.81 15.68 3.99
N THR A 8 -8.33 16.68 4.72
CA THR A 8 -9.06 17.32 5.83
C THR A 8 -10.24 18.16 5.29
N PRO A 9 -11.20 18.56 6.14
CA PRO A 9 -12.23 19.51 5.75
C PRO A 9 -11.68 20.84 5.22
N GLU A 10 -10.49 21.24 5.67
CA GLU A 10 -9.78 22.45 5.26
C GLU A 10 -9.02 22.27 3.92
N GLY A 11 -9.01 21.06 3.36
CA GLY A 11 -8.41 20.74 2.07
C GLY A 11 -6.94 20.30 2.13
N GLU A 12 -6.41 20.01 3.31
CA GLU A 12 -5.02 19.54 3.48
C GLU A 12 -4.92 18.03 3.30
N ILE A 13 -3.85 17.54 2.66
CA ILE A 13 -3.63 16.09 2.49
C ILE A 13 -3.24 15.46 3.83
N LEU A 14 -3.99 14.43 4.24
CA LEU A 14 -3.60 13.55 5.33
C LEU A 14 -2.47 12.63 4.88
N SER A 15 -1.25 12.90 5.38
CA SER A 15 -0.09 12.08 5.09
C SER A 15 0.35 11.26 6.31
N ARG A 16 1.01 10.13 6.07
CA ARG A 16 1.59 9.32 7.14
C ARG A 16 2.65 10.08 7.96
N ARG A 17 3.34 11.04 7.33
CA ARG A 17 4.40 11.83 7.98
C ARG A 17 3.84 12.74 9.06
N ASP A 18 2.63 13.25 8.87
CA ASP A 18 1.96 14.15 9.83
C ASP A 18 1.69 13.44 11.16
N TYR A 19 1.62 12.11 11.12
CA TYR A 19 1.40 11.24 12.29
C TYR A 19 2.65 10.46 12.72
N SER A 20 3.85 10.86 12.27
CA SER A 20 5.11 10.15 12.56
C SER A 20 5.08 8.65 12.19
N LEU A 21 4.23 8.26 11.24
CA LEU A 21 4.14 6.88 10.77
C LEU A 21 5.20 6.64 9.68
N PRO A 22 5.81 5.43 9.63
CA PRO A 22 6.78 5.11 8.60
C PRO A 22 6.12 5.13 7.23
N PRO A 23 6.89 5.40 6.15
CA PRO A 23 6.39 5.26 4.79
C PRO A 23 5.88 3.82 4.56
N ARG A 24 4.97 3.66 3.59
CA ARG A 24 4.48 2.32 3.23
C ARG A 24 5.64 1.49 2.68
N SER A 25 5.81 0.29 3.22
CA SER A 25 6.70 -0.74 2.67
C SER A 25 6.07 -1.37 1.44
N CYS A 26 6.91 -1.74 0.47
CA CYS A 26 6.51 -2.43 -0.74
C CYS A 26 6.04 -3.84 -0.38
N LEU A 27 4.89 -4.25 -0.95
CA LEU A 27 4.29 -5.56 -0.67
C LEU A 27 5.15 -6.75 -1.10
N LEU A 28 6.12 -6.53 -1.98
CA LEU A 28 6.97 -7.57 -2.58
C LEU A 28 8.40 -7.62 -2.02
N CYS A 29 8.98 -6.48 -1.64
CA CYS A 29 10.39 -6.41 -1.26
C CYS A 29 10.68 -5.60 0.00
N GLU A 30 9.64 -5.12 0.70
CA GLU A 30 9.71 -4.37 1.97
C GLU A 30 10.46 -3.02 1.93
N GLN A 31 11.10 -2.68 0.82
CA GLN A 31 11.66 -1.35 0.57
C GLN A 31 10.56 -0.28 0.47
N SER A 32 10.93 1.00 0.37
CA SER A 32 9.94 2.07 0.20
C SER A 32 9.03 1.82 -1.01
N ALA A 33 7.71 1.68 -0.78
CA ALA A 33 6.74 1.47 -1.86
C ALA A 33 6.76 2.61 -2.88
N ALA A 34 7.04 3.84 -2.44
CA ALA A 34 7.15 5.00 -3.31
C ALA A 34 8.34 4.91 -4.27
N VAL A 35 9.45 4.29 -3.85
CA VAL A 35 10.62 4.04 -4.71
C VAL A 35 10.26 2.98 -5.75
N CYS A 36 9.68 1.85 -5.34
CA CYS A 36 9.29 0.78 -6.25
C CYS A 36 8.25 1.23 -7.29
N ALA A 37 7.27 2.04 -6.88
CA ALA A 37 6.24 2.57 -7.76
C ALA A 37 6.82 3.51 -8.82
N ARG A 38 7.66 4.47 -8.42
CA ARG A 38 8.33 5.39 -9.35
C ARG A 38 9.29 4.66 -10.29
N GLY A 39 10.03 3.69 -9.77
CA GLY A 39 11.00 2.90 -10.54
C GLY A 39 10.37 1.82 -11.42
N LYS A 40 9.05 1.56 -11.29
CA LYS A 40 8.37 0.40 -11.90
C LYS A 40 9.16 -0.90 -11.65
N THR A 41 9.65 -1.05 -10.42
CA THR A 41 10.61 -2.10 -10.05
C THR A 41 10.05 -3.52 -10.15
N HIS A 42 8.73 -3.67 -10.11
CA HIS A 42 8.04 -4.95 -10.14
C HIS A 42 6.97 -4.97 -11.22
N GLN A 43 6.64 -6.16 -11.72
CA GLN A 43 5.51 -6.34 -12.62
C GLN A 43 4.21 -6.08 -11.89
N LEU A 44 3.25 -5.48 -12.59
CA LEU A 44 1.93 -5.19 -12.02
C LEU A 44 1.21 -6.48 -11.58
N THR A 45 1.37 -7.57 -12.32
CA THR A 45 0.79 -8.87 -12.01
C THR A 45 1.24 -9.42 -10.66
N ASP A 46 2.53 -9.26 -10.32
CA ASP A 46 3.07 -9.74 -9.04
C ASP A 46 2.47 -8.97 -7.86
N LEU A 47 2.30 -7.65 -8.03
CA LEU A 47 1.64 -6.80 -7.03
C LEU A 47 0.17 -7.21 -6.84
N LEU A 48 -0.57 -7.43 -7.94
CA LEU A 48 -1.98 -7.86 -7.87
C LEU A 48 -2.11 -9.23 -7.18
N ASN A 49 -1.28 -10.20 -7.54
CA ASN A 49 -1.27 -11.52 -6.91
C ASN A 49 -0.96 -11.45 -5.42
N ARG A 50 -0.01 -10.58 -5.01
CA ARG A 50 0.31 -10.40 -3.59
C ARG A 50 -0.84 -9.73 -2.82
N MET A 51 -1.53 -8.77 -3.43
CA MET A 51 -2.72 -8.15 -2.83
C MET A 51 -3.85 -9.18 -2.63
N GLU A 52 -4.11 -10.01 -3.64
CA GLU A 52 -5.12 -11.07 -3.56
C GLU A 52 -4.78 -12.11 -2.48
N ALA A 53 -3.52 -12.54 -2.39
CA ALA A 53 -3.07 -13.45 -1.34
C ALA A 53 -3.31 -12.87 0.06
N LEU A 54 -2.98 -11.59 0.28
CA LEU A 54 -3.19 -10.92 1.58
C LEU A 54 -4.68 -10.83 1.96
N LEU A 55 -5.58 -10.66 0.99
CA LEU A 55 -7.02 -10.67 1.24
C LEU A 55 -7.50 -12.07 1.63
N ASN A 56 -7.09 -13.09 0.88
CA ASN A 56 -7.47 -14.48 1.10
C ASN A 56 -6.96 -15.02 2.45
N ASP A 57 -5.76 -14.59 2.89
CA ASP A 57 -5.19 -14.97 4.18
C ASP A 57 -6.05 -14.49 5.37
N VAL A 58 -6.64 -13.29 5.26
CA VAL A 58 -7.53 -12.74 6.29
C VAL A 58 -8.84 -13.53 6.36
N ASP A 59 -9.40 -13.88 5.20
CA ASP A 59 -10.64 -14.65 5.13
C ASP A 59 -10.45 -16.05 5.71
N ALA A 60 -9.30 -16.70 5.48
CA ALA A 60 -8.99 -18.01 6.06
C ALA A 60 -8.88 -17.98 7.59
N CYS A 61 -8.47 -16.85 8.19
CA CYS A 61 -8.38 -16.70 9.65
C CYS A 61 -9.74 -16.40 10.31
N ASN A 62 -10.71 -15.85 9.55
CA ASN A 62 -12.03 -15.46 10.06
C ASN A 62 -13.10 -16.58 9.94
N VAL A 63 -12.72 -17.78 9.49
CA VAL A 63 -13.63 -18.93 9.30
C VAL A 63 -13.47 -20.01 10.40
N ASN A 64 -12.81 -19.70 11.52
CA ASN A 64 -12.75 -20.57 12.71
C ASN A 64 -13.52 -19.98 13.90
#